data_AF-A0AA97KEJ4-F1
#
_entry.id   AF-A0AA97KEJ4-F1
#
_cell.length_a   1.000
_cell.length_b   1.000
_cell.length_c   1.000
_cell.angle_alpha   90.00
_cell.angle_beta   90.00
_cell.angle_gamma   90.00
#
_symmetry.space_group_name_H-M   'P 1'
#
loop_
_entity.id
_entity.type
_entity.pdbx_description
1 polymer ?
#
loop_
_entity_poly.entity_id
_entity_poly.type
_entity_poly.pdbx_seq_one_letter_code
_entity_poly.pdbx_strand_id
1 'polypeptide(L)'
;MPGDAAAPGGEAMTPRRSRASEAAKPEEGSDAAAANREPEGRGASAASLPAAVRGALELAEARRKLLEAEGRRQLVSELESRVQQLHRVFLEAELRMANRAESLGRLGGGVAQAEIYLAAHGQRLKKNLRRCQKARAPALLASALGLGSCVPWAACRMRRGRGGAPEPPESPFKRSLPGAAAASSQPPGRARP
;
A
#
# COMPACT_ATOMS: atom_id res chain seq x y z
N MET A 1 -7.18 8.56 -53.69
CA MET A 1 -7.05 9.52 -52.58
C MET A 1 -7.19 8.75 -51.28
N PRO A 2 -6.11 8.56 -50.50
CA PRO A 2 -6.17 8.01 -49.15
C PRO A 2 -6.66 9.09 -48.17
N GLY A 3 -7.30 8.66 -47.08
CA GLY A 3 -7.78 9.53 -46.01
C GLY A 3 -7.63 8.82 -44.66
N ASP A 4 -6.92 9.47 -43.77
CA ASP A 4 -6.36 9.03 -42.49
C ASP A 4 -7.35 8.71 -41.36
N ALA A 5 -6.94 7.78 -40.49
CA ALA A 5 -7.18 7.80 -39.04
C ALA A 5 -6.23 6.76 -38.39
N ALA A 6 -5.02 7.15 -37.96
CA ALA A 6 -4.72 7.74 -36.64
C ALA A 6 -5.02 6.79 -35.47
N ALA A 7 -4.02 6.00 -35.09
CA ALA A 7 -3.94 5.29 -33.83
C ALA A 7 -3.48 6.25 -32.71
N PRO A 8 -3.99 6.14 -31.46
CA PRO A 8 -3.40 6.86 -30.34
C PRO A 8 -2.14 6.14 -29.85
N GLY A 9 -1.01 6.82 -29.99
CA GLY A 9 0.24 6.50 -29.33
C GLY A 9 0.14 6.76 -27.82
N GLY A 10 0.61 5.80 -27.03
CA GLY A 10 0.94 5.97 -25.62
C GLY A 10 2.46 6.09 -25.48
N GLU A 11 2.94 7.30 -25.31
CA GLU A 11 4.27 7.59 -24.80
C GLU A 11 4.27 7.40 -23.27
N ALA A 12 5.22 6.63 -22.73
CA ALA A 12 5.94 6.99 -21.51
C ALA A 12 7.04 5.95 -21.15
N MET A 13 8.26 6.49 -21.09
CA MET A 13 9.36 6.12 -20.19
C MET A 13 10.11 4.80 -20.45
N THR A 14 11.16 4.90 -21.27
CA THR A 14 12.29 3.98 -21.32
C THR A 14 13.33 4.36 -20.24
N PRO A 15 13.90 3.41 -19.48
CA PRO A 15 15.21 3.59 -18.88
C PRO A 15 16.29 3.18 -19.88
N ARG A 16 17.21 4.12 -20.10
CA ARG A 16 18.29 4.12 -21.08
C ARG A 16 19.44 3.22 -20.62
N ARG A 17 19.87 2.32 -21.52
CA ARG A 17 21.21 1.71 -21.70
C ARG A 17 22.06 1.41 -20.46
N SER A 18 22.44 0.14 -20.30
CA SER A 18 23.72 -0.37 -20.83
C SER A 18 23.91 -1.85 -20.47
N ARG A 19 23.89 -2.71 -21.49
CA ARG A 19 24.36 -4.09 -21.40
C ARG A 19 25.26 -4.32 -22.62
N ALA A 20 26.53 -4.08 -22.42
CA ALA A 20 27.61 -4.54 -23.28
C ALA A 20 28.83 -4.68 -22.36
N SER A 21 29.29 -5.91 -22.21
CA SER A 21 30.70 -6.33 -22.32
C SER A 21 30.92 -7.60 -21.51
N GLU A 22 30.98 -8.69 -22.25
CA GLU A 22 31.50 -9.99 -21.86
C GLU A 22 33.04 -9.92 -21.78
N ALA A 23 33.62 -10.71 -20.87
CA ALA A 23 35.01 -11.18 -20.84
C ALA A 23 36.17 -10.16 -20.82
N ALA A 24 36.76 -9.96 -19.64
CA ALA A 24 38.22 -9.83 -19.49
C ALA A 24 38.66 -10.24 -18.07
N LYS A 25 39.86 -10.84 -18.04
CA LYS A 25 40.67 -11.45 -16.97
C LYS A 25 40.85 -10.62 -15.68
N PRO A 26 41.32 -11.25 -14.58
CA PRO A 26 41.51 -10.59 -13.30
C PRO A 26 42.76 -9.72 -13.34
N GLU A 27 42.58 -8.41 -13.24
CA GLU A 27 43.65 -7.45 -12.97
C GLU A 27 43.53 -7.05 -11.49
N GLU A 28 44.31 -7.74 -10.68
CA GLU A 28 45.22 -7.16 -9.68
C GLU A 28 45.01 -5.65 -9.38
N GLY A 29 43.99 -5.36 -8.57
CA GLY A 29 43.68 -4.03 -8.05
C GLY A 29 44.06 -3.94 -6.57
N SER A 30 45.26 -3.45 -6.34
CA SER A 30 45.97 -3.31 -5.08
C SER A 30 45.42 -2.19 -4.20
N ASP A 31 44.29 -2.42 -3.51
CA ASP A 31 43.77 -1.47 -2.49
C ASP A 31 43.54 -2.11 -1.10
N ALA A 32 44.25 -3.20 -0.80
CA ALA A 32 44.39 -3.76 0.55
C ALA A 32 45.80 -3.54 1.14
N ALA A 33 46.64 -2.72 0.50
CA ALA A 33 48.04 -2.52 0.86
C ALA A 33 48.29 -1.29 1.77
N ALA A 34 47.27 -0.80 2.49
CA ALA A 34 47.42 0.37 3.37
C ALA A 34 47.25 0.08 4.87
N ALA A 35 47.04 -1.17 5.28
CA ALA A 35 46.81 -1.53 6.69
C ALA A 35 48.04 -2.10 7.43
N ASN A 36 49.21 -2.19 6.79
CA ASN A 36 50.43 -2.71 7.41
C ASN A 36 51.65 -1.80 7.21
N ARG A 37 51.46 -0.48 7.31
CA ARG A 37 52.60 0.38 7.71
C ARG A 37 52.77 0.23 9.21
N GLU A 38 53.53 -0.79 9.58
CA GLU A 38 54.27 -0.83 10.83
C GLU A 38 54.94 0.53 11.06
N PRO A 39 54.92 1.09 12.29
CA PRO A 39 55.77 2.21 12.63
C PRO A 39 57.22 1.72 12.88
N GLU A 40 57.83 1.08 11.88
CA GLU A 40 59.29 0.87 11.85
C GLU A 40 59.97 2.23 11.59
N GLY A 41 60.19 2.96 12.67
CA GLY A 41 60.82 4.29 12.61
C GLY A 41 60.85 5.06 13.91
N ARG A 42 60.28 4.53 15.01
CA ARG A 42 60.36 5.15 16.34
C ARG A 42 61.23 4.40 17.35
N GLY A 43 61.71 3.21 17.00
CA GLY A 43 62.44 2.33 17.92
C GLY A 43 63.81 2.83 18.37
N ALA A 44 64.55 3.56 17.52
CA ALA A 44 65.93 3.94 17.84
C ALA A 44 66.03 5.05 18.91
N SER A 45 65.03 5.94 19.02
CA SER A 45 65.02 7.01 20.02
C SER A 45 64.07 6.75 21.18
N ALA A 46 63.06 5.89 21.01
CA ALA A 46 62.17 5.51 22.10
C ALA A 46 62.87 4.58 23.10
N ALA A 47 63.83 3.74 22.67
CA ALA A 47 64.57 2.80 23.52
C ALA A 47 65.60 3.48 24.46
N SER A 48 66.04 4.71 24.15
CA SER A 48 66.95 5.48 25.01
C SER A 48 66.25 6.28 26.12
N LEU A 49 64.91 6.35 26.10
CA LEU A 49 64.13 7.05 27.11
C LEU A 49 64.13 6.26 28.44
N PRO A 50 63.90 6.91 29.60
CA PRO A 50 63.67 6.19 30.85
C PRO A 50 62.48 5.24 30.72
N ALA A 51 62.56 4.05 31.33
CA ALA A 51 61.51 3.02 31.24
C ALA A 51 60.10 3.55 31.60
N ALA A 52 60.02 4.45 32.58
CA ALA A 52 58.79 5.13 32.97
C ALA A 52 58.17 5.97 31.84
N VAL A 53 58.99 6.62 31.01
CA VAL A 53 58.55 7.45 29.88
C VAL A 53 58.05 6.58 28.73
N ARG A 54 58.71 5.45 28.44
CA ARG A 54 58.23 4.45 27.47
C ARG A 54 56.87 3.87 27.87
N GLY A 55 56.74 3.42 29.13
CA GLY A 55 55.48 2.89 29.64
C GLY A 55 54.35 3.92 29.61
N ALA A 56 54.65 5.21 29.87
CA ALA A 56 53.67 6.29 29.75
C ALA A 56 53.21 6.52 28.30
N LEU A 57 54.12 6.43 27.32
CA LEU A 57 53.78 6.57 25.91
C LEU A 57 52.95 5.38 25.40
N GLU A 58 53.31 4.16 25.75
CA GLU A 58 52.54 2.95 25.40
C GLU A 58 51.13 3.00 25.99
N LEU A 59 51.00 3.48 27.23
CA LEU A 59 49.71 3.65 27.90
C LEU A 59 48.88 4.75 27.22
N ALA A 60 49.51 5.85 26.78
CA ALA A 60 48.84 6.89 26.01
C ALA A 60 48.34 6.36 24.64
N GLU A 61 49.14 5.54 23.95
CA GLU A 61 48.74 4.89 22.71
C GLU A 61 47.61 3.87 22.92
N ALA A 62 47.67 3.07 23.98
CA ALA A 62 46.62 2.14 24.36
C ALA A 62 45.29 2.86 24.65
N ARG A 63 45.34 4.00 25.37
CA ARG A 63 44.16 4.84 25.63
C ARG A 63 43.56 5.39 24.34
N ARG A 64 44.40 5.85 23.40
CA ARG A 64 43.93 6.33 22.10
C ARG A 64 43.21 5.21 21.33
N LYS A 65 43.81 4.02 21.26
CA LYS A 65 43.21 2.85 20.58
C LYS A 65 41.90 2.41 21.24
N LEU A 66 41.81 2.51 22.57
CA LEU A 66 40.58 2.21 23.29
C LEU A 66 39.45 3.18 22.90
N LEU A 67 39.72 4.49 22.87
CA LEU A 67 38.73 5.49 22.45
C LEU A 67 38.28 5.28 20.99
N GLU A 68 39.19 4.92 20.09
CA GLU A 68 38.85 4.57 18.71
C GLU A 68 37.93 3.32 18.65
N ALA A 69 38.19 2.31 19.49
CA ALA A 69 37.35 1.12 19.58
C ALA A 69 35.97 1.41 20.21
N GLU A 70 35.92 2.27 21.23
CA GLU A 70 34.67 2.72 21.85
C GLU A 70 33.81 3.52 20.85
N GLY A 71 34.42 4.40 20.05
CA GLY A 71 33.72 5.12 18.98
C GLY A 71 33.08 4.17 17.96
N ARG A 72 33.80 3.11 17.56
CA ARG A 72 33.23 2.07 16.68
C ARG A 72 32.09 1.32 17.33
N ARG A 73 32.21 0.98 18.62
CA ARG A 73 31.16 0.30 19.38
C ARG A 73 29.88 1.13 19.46
N GLN A 74 30.00 2.44 19.69
CA GLN A 74 28.85 3.35 19.72
C GLN A 74 28.13 3.39 18.38
N LEU A 75 28.86 3.46 17.27
CA LEU A 75 28.28 3.42 15.92
C LEU A 75 27.52 2.10 15.67
N VAL A 76 28.08 0.97 16.08
CA VAL A 76 27.40 -0.33 15.96
C VAL A 76 26.12 -0.35 16.79
N SER A 77 26.14 0.14 18.03
CA SER A 77 24.92 0.21 18.85
C SER A 77 23.85 1.13 18.25
N GLU A 78 24.25 2.22 17.58
CA GLU A 78 23.33 3.10 16.89
C GLU A 78 22.70 2.39 15.69
N LEU A 79 23.49 1.67 14.90
CA LEU A 79 22.98 0.86 13.80
C LEU A 79 22.02 -0.23 14.28
N GLU A 80 22.35 -0.93 15.36
CA GLU A 80 21.47 -1.92 15.97
C GLU A 80 20.13 -1.29 16.39
N SER A 81 20.17 -0.10 17.01
CA SER A 81 18.95 0.61 17.38
C SER A 81 18.08 0.99 16.17
N ARG A 82 18.70 1.43 15.08
CA ARG A 82 18.01 1.77 13.82
C ARG A 82 17.44 0.53 13.14
N VAL A 83 18.16 -0.59 13.14
CA VAL A 83 17.68 -1.87 12.61
C VAL A 83 16.48 -2.36 13.40
N GLN A 84 16.53 -2.29 14.75
CA GLN A 84 15.38 -2.64 15.58
C GLN A 84 14.18 -1.72 15.33
N GLN A 85 14.41 -0.42 15.12
CA GLN A 85 13.36 0.52 14.76
C GLN A 85 12.73 0.16 13.40
N LEU A 86 13.55 -0.13 12.39
CA LEU A 86 13.05 -0.56 11.08
C LEU A 86 12.26 -1.87 11.20
N HIS A 87 12.73 -2.83 11.97
CA HIS A 87 12.03 -4.10 12.19
C HIS A 87 10.61 -3.88 12.73
N ARG A 88 10.45 -2.98 13.73
CA ARG A 88 9.12 -2.62 14.26
C ARG A 88 8.22 -2.01 13.17
N VAL A 89 8.76 -1.10 12.36
CA VAL A 89 8.01 -0.47 11.25
C VAL A 89 7.60 -1.51 10.21
N PHE A 90 8.48 -2.46 9.86
CA PHE A 90 8.17 -3.54 8.94
C PHE A 90 7.06 -4.44 9.47
N LEU A 91 7.11 -4.85 10.74
CA LEU A 91 6.04 -5.64 11.35
C LEU A 91 4.68 -4.92 11.29
N GLU A 92 4.65 -3.63 11.59
CA GLU A 92 3.40 -2.88 11.48
C GLU A 92 2.93 -2.73 10.02
N ALA A 93 3.85 -2.56 9.08
CA ALA A 93 3.54 -2.50 7.65
C ALA A 93 2.96 -3.83 7.15
N GLU A 94 3.54 -4.96 7.56
CA GLU A 94 3.04 -6.30 7.24
C GLU A 94 1.63 -6.52 7.78
N LEU A 95 1.38 -6.17 9.05
CA LEU A 95 0.03 -6.25 9.63
C LEU A 95 -0.97 -5.37 8.87
N ARG A 96 -0.58 -4.15 8.49
CA ARG A 96 -1.43 -3.27 7.68
C ARG A 96 -1.71 -3.87 6.29
N MET A 97 -0.73 -4.52 5.66
CA MET A 97 -0.93 -5.18 4.37
C MET A 97 -1.81 -6.42 4.47
N ALA A 98 -1.64 -7.23 5.52
CA ALA A 98 -2.51 -8.39 5.78
C ALA A 98 -3.98 -7.96 5.94
N ASN A 99 -4.25 -6.94 6.75
CA ASN A 99 -5.60 -6.38 6.92
C ASN A 99 -6.19 -5.87 5.60
N ARG A 100 -5.37 -5.21 4.76
CA ARG A 100 -5.82 -4.77 3.43
C ARG A 100 -6.12 -5.96 2.52
N ALA A 101 -5.30 -7.00 2.53
CA ALA A 101 -5.53 -8.20 1.74
C ALA A 101 -6.85 -8.90 2.12
N GLU A 102 -7.17 -8.99 3.41
CA GLU A 102 -8.46 -9.51 3.87
C GLU A 102 -9.64 -8.65 3.37
N SER A 103 -9.51 -7.32 3.44
CA SER A 103 -10.55 -6.41 2.96
C SER A 103 -10.77 -6.55 1.45
N LEU A 104 -9.70 -6.72 0.67
CA LEU A 104 -9.76 -6.98 -0.76
C LEU A 104 -10.37 -8.35 -1.05
N GLY A 105 -10.09 -9.37 -0.23
CA GLY A 105 -10.73 -10.68 -0.33
C GLY A 105 -12.25 -10.61 -0.16
N ARG A 106 -12.74 -9.84 0.82
CA ARG A 106 -14.19 -9.61 1.02
C ARG A 106 -14.82 -8.85 -0.15
N LEU A 107 -14.13 -7.82 -0.66
CA LEU A 107 -14.58 -7.08 -1.85
C LEU A 107 -14.59 -7.98 -3.09
N GLY A 108 -13.56 -8.81 -3.28
CA GLY A 108 -13.46 -9.77 -4.38
C GLY A 108 -14.60 -10.79 -4.37
N GLY A 109 -14.98 -11.30 -3.20
CA GLY A 109 -16.18 -12.15 -3.07
C GLY A 109 -17.47 -11.42 -3.46
N GLY A 110 -17.62 -10.15 -3.08
CA GLY A 110 -18.75 -9.32 -3.50
C GLY A 110 -18.77 -9.03 -5.00
N VAL A 111 -17.60 -8.79 -5.61
CA VAL A 111 -17.45 -8.58 -7.06
C VAL A 111 -17.79 -9.86 -7.82
N ALA A 112 -17.26 -11.01 -7.42
CA ALA A 112 -17.58 -12.30 -8.03
C ALA A 112 -19.09 -12.60 -7.96
N GLN A 113 -19.72 -12.30 -6.83
CA GLN A 113 -21.17 -12.42 -6.68
C GLN A 113 -21.94 -11.45 -7.59
N ALA A 114 -21.47 -10.21 -7.75
CA ALA A 114 -22.06 -9.24 -8.67
C ALA A 114 -21.94 -9.68 -10.13
N GLU A 115 -20.81 -10.25 -10.52
CA GLU A 115 -20.59 -10.80 -11.86
C GLU A 115 -21.57 -11.94 -12.16
N ILE A 116 -21.74 -12.89 -11.22
CA ILE A 116 -22.71 -13.98 -11.36
C ILE A 116 -24.13 -13.41 -11.48
N TYR A 117 -24.50 -12.43 -10.65
CA TYR A 117 -25.81 -11.78 -10.71
C TYR A 117 -26.05 -11.06 -12.05
N LEU A 118 -25.04 -10.37 -12.57
CA LEU A 118 -25.11 -9.68 -13.86
C LEU A 118 -25.15 -10.68 -15.02
N ALA A 119 -24.44 -11.80 -14.94
CA ALA A 119 -24.52 -12.87 -15.93
C ALA A 119 -25.94 -13.48 -15.96
N ALA A 120 -26.52 -13.76 -14.79
CA ALA A 120 -27.86 -14.33 -14.66
C ALA A 120 -28.99 -13.35 -15.05
N HIS A 121 -28.86 -12.07 -14.71
CA HIS A 121 -29.95 -11.08 -14.85
C HIS A 121 -29.69 -9.95 -15.86
N GLY A 122 -28.53 -9.94 -16.52
CA GLY A 122 -28.08 -8.84 -17.37
C GLY A 122 -29.02 -8.53 -18.54
N GLN A 123 -29.57 -9.55 -19.20
CA GLN A 123 -30.54 -9.34 -20.28
C GLN A 123 -31.83 -8.68 -19.80
N ARG A 124 -32.31 -9.06 -18.62
CA ARG A 124 -33.50 -8.46 -17.99
C ARG A 124 -33.24 -7.00 -17.63
N LEU A 125 -32.06 -6.70 -17.06
CA LEU A 125 -31.63 -5.33 -16.74
C LEU A 125 -31.54 -4.46 -18.00
N LYS A 126 -30.93 -4.96 -19.08
CA LYS A 126 -30.84 -4.25 -20.38
C LYS A 126 -32.23 -3.93 -20.94
N LYS A 127 -33.18 -4.88 -20.91
CA LYS A 127 -34.56 -4.66 -21.35
C LYS A 127 -35.28 -3.60 -20.49
N ASN A 128 -35.11 -3.67 -19.17
CA ASN A 128 -35.69 -2.70 -18.24
C ASN A 128 -35.14 -1.29 -18.45
N LEU A 129 -33.84 -1.15 -18.73
CA LEU A 129 -33.21 0.14 -19.01
C LEU A 129 -33.76 0.77 -20.30
N ARG A 130 -33.88 -0.01 -21.38
CA ARG A 130 -34.46 0.48 -22.65
C ARG A 130 -35.90 0.96 -22.47
N ARG A 131 -36.71 0.23 -21.68
CA ARG A 131 -38.09 0.64 -21.35
C ARG A 131 -38.12 1.94 -20.54
N CYS A 132 -37.24 2.08 -19.55
CA CYS A 132 -37.16 3.30 -18.74
C CYS A 132 -36.70 4.51 -19.55
N GLN A 133 -35.74 4.34 -20.46
CA GLN A 133 -35.27 5.44 -21.32
C GLN A 133 -36.37 5.96 -22.24
N LYS A 134 -37.14 5.06 -22.87
CA LYS A 134 -38.29 5.44 -23.69
C LYS A 134 -39.36 6.21 -22.91
N ALA A 135 -39.58 5.87 -21.64
CA ALA A 135 -40.53 6.56 -20.78
C ALA A 135 -39.97 7.88 -20.18
N ARG A 136 -38.65 8.12 -20.24
CA ARG A 136 -38.01 9.26 -19.56
C ARG A 136 -38.29 10.59 -20.25
N ALA A 137 -38.19 10.65 -21.57
CA ALA A 137 -38.45 11.86 -22.34
C ALA A 137 -39.90 12.39 -22.16
N PRO A 138 -40.96 11.57 -22.38
CA PRO A 138 -42.32 12.03 -22.15
C PRO A 138 -42.60 12.32 -20.67
N ALA A 139 -41.95 11.63 -19.73
CA ALA A 139 -42.09 11.95 -18.30
C ALA A 139 -41.49 13.30 -17.92
N LEU A 140 -40.33 13.68 -18.50
CA LEU A 140 -39.72 14.99 -18.25
C LEU A 140 -40.55 16.12 -18.86
N LEU A 141 -41.08 15.92 -20.07
CA LEU A 141 -42.01 16.86 -20.70
C LEU A 141 -43.29 17.02 -19.88
N ALA A 142 -43.88 15.91 -19.40
CA ALA A 142 -45.04 15.97 -18.51
C ALA A 142 -44.74 16.69 -17.20
N SER A 143 -43.55 16.52 -16.61
CA SER A 143 -43.13 17.27 -15.42
C SER A 143 -42.95 18.76 -15.71
N ALA A 144 -42.36 19.13 -16.83
CA ALA A 144 -42.19 20.54 -17.24
C ALA A 144 -43.52 21.25 -17.48
N LEU A 145 -44.54 20.51 -17.93
CA LEU A 145 -45.89 21.02 -18.18
C LEU A 145 -46.82 20.90 -16.95
N GLY A 146 -46.32 20.44 -15.80
CA GLY A 146 -47.14 20.22 -14.59
C GLY A 146 -48.14 19.06 -14.68
N LEU A 147 -48.05 18.21 -15.72
CA LEU A 147 -48.95 17.09 -16.00
C LEU A 147 -48.46 15.75 -15.39
N GLY A 148 -47.58 15.80 -14.40
CA GLY A 148 -46.92 14.61 -13.83
C GLY A 148 -47.87 13.57 -13.21
N SER A 149 -49.08 13.96 -12.80
CA SER A 149 -50.12 13.08 -12.26
C SER A 149 -51.05 12.49 -13.33
N CYS A 150 -51.05 13.07 -14.54
CA CYS A 150 -52.02 12.75 -15.59
C CYS A 150 -51.51 11.71 -16.59
N VAL A 151 -50.24 11.31 -16.48
CA VAL A 151 -49.54 10.53 -17.50
C VAL A 151 -49.01 9.21 -16.91
N PRO A 152 -49.45 8.03 -17.40
CA PRO A 152 -49.21 6.73 -16.75
C PRO A 152 -47.74 6.32 -16.69
N TRP A 153 -46.87 6.81 -17.60
CA TRP A 153 -45.43 6.51 -17.59
C TRP A 153 -44.64 7.33 -16.55
N ALA A 154 -45.16 8.46 -16.06
CA ALA A 154 -44.53 9.18 -14.95
C ALA A 154 -44.55 8.35 -13.65
N ALA A 155 -45.56 7.48 -13.49
CA ALA A 155 -45.67 6.53 -12.39
C ALA A 155 -44.66 5.38 -12.45
N CYS A 156 -43.98 5.12 -13.57
CA CYS A 156 -42.91 4.11 -13.64
C CYS A 156 -41.70 4.48 -12.75
N ARG A 157 -41.52 5.77 -12.42
CA ARG A 157 -40.57 6.17 -11.37
C ARG A 157 -41.10 5.89 -9.96
N MET A 158 -42.40 6.04 -9.74
CA MET A 158 -43.04 5.87 -8.42
C MET A 158 -43.28 4.40 -8.03
N ARG A 159 -43.44 3.49 -9.00
CA ARG A 159 -43.61 2.05 -8.74
C ARG A 159 -42.31 1.33 -8.32
N ARG A 160 -41.16 2.01 -8.24
CA ARG A 160 -39.97 1.49 -7.56
C ARG A 160 -40.03 1.61 -6.04
N GLY A 161 -41.01 2.33 -5.48
CA GLY A 161 -41.05 2.61 -4.04
C GLY A 161 -42.33 2.26 -3.28
N ARG A 162 -43.50 2.06 -3.92
CA ARG A 162 -44.78 2.04 -3.17
C ARG A 162 -45.85 1.02 -3.57
N GLY A 163 -45.56 0.00 -4.38
CA GLY A 163 -46.59 -0.99 -4.70
C GLY A 163 -46.07 -2.24 -5.39
N GLY A 164 -46.02 -3.33 -4.63
CA GLY A 164 -45.90 -4.72 -5.08
C GLY A 164 -45.05 -4.92 -6.33
N ALA A 165 -43.73 -4.99 -6.14
CA ALA A 165 -42.86 -5.55 -7.16
C ALA A 165 -43.10 -7.07 -7.25
N PRO A 166 -43.10 -7.69 -8.44
CA PRO A 166 -42.85 -9.14 -8.49
C PRO A 166 -41.51 -9.37 -7.79
N GLU A 167 -41.53 -10.19 -6.74
CA GLU A 167 -40.41 -10.54 -5.86
C GLU A 167 -39.07 -10.34 -6.59
N PRO A 168 -38.30 -9.30 -6.24
CA PRO A 168 -36.95 -9.18 -6.77
C PRO A 168 -36.20 -10.43 -6.30
N PRO A 169 -35.42 -11.11 -7.17
CA PRO A 169 -34.58 -12.23 -6.71
C PRO A 169 -33.81 -11.74 -5.48
N GLU A 170 -33.94 -12.46 -4.36
CA GLU A 170 -33.36 -12.11 -3.06
C GLU A 170 -31.98 -11.50 -3.30
N SER A 171 -31.85 -10.19 -3.06
CA SER A 171 -30.59 -9.50 -3.33
C SER A 171 -29.55 -10.08 -2.38
N PRO A 172 -28.52 -10.79 -2.90
CA PRO A 172 -27.62 -11.52 -2.02
C PRO A 172 -26.73 -10.58 -1.20
N PHE A 173 -26.63 -9.31 -1.59
CA PHE A 173 -25.89 -8.26 -0.90
C PHE A 173 -26.55 -7.81 0.42
N LYS A 174 -27.77 -8.26 0.74
CA LYS A 174 -28.44 -7.91 2.00
C LYS A 174 -28.01 -8.79 3.19
N ARG A 175 -27.28 -9.89 2.96
CA ARG A 175 -26.92 -10.85 4.02
C ARG A 175 -25.53 -10.62 4.66
N SER A 176 -24.75 -9.64 4.21
CA SER A 176 -23.35 -9.48 4.61
C SER A 176 -23.06 -8.13 5.30
N LEU A 177 -23.79 -7.83 6.38
CA LEU A 177 -23.32 -6.91 7.43
C LEU A 177 -23.60 -7.51 8.82
N PRO A 178 -22.78 -8.45 9.31
CA PRO A 178 -22.78 -8.78 10.73
C PRO A 178 -22.09 -7.63 11.47
N GLY A 179 -22.86 -6.73 12.10
CA GLY A 179 -22.25 -5.70 12.96
C GLY A 179 -23.12 -4.52 13.39
N ALA A 180 -24.29 -4.27 12.79
CA ALA A 180 -25.06 -3.05 13.10
C ALA A 180 -26.31 -3.27 13.98
N ALA A 181 -26.70 -4.51 14.30
CA ALA A 181 -27.98 -4.81 14.96
C ALA A 181 -27.87 -5.17 16.47
N ALA A 182 -26.71 -5.04 17.11
CA ALA A 182 -26.50 -5.46 18.50
C ALA A 182 -26.12 -4.32 19.46
N ALA A 183 -26.52 -3.08 19.17
CA ALA A 183 -26.17 -1.91 20.01
C ALA A 183 -27.36 -1.03 20.45
N SER A 184 -28.60 -1.55 20.44
CA SER A 184 -29.74 -0.76 20.92
C SER A 184 -30.83 -1.61 21.58
N SER A 185 -30.55 -2.15 22.76
CA SER A 185 -31.57 -2.52 23.75
C SER A 185 -30.95 -2.74 25.14
N GLN A 186 -30.40 -1.69 25.74
CA GLN A 186 -30.31 -1.64 27.21
C GLN A 186 -31.25 -0.54 27.71
N PRO A 187 -32.28 -0.87 28.51
CA PRO A 187 -33.07 0.13 29.21
C PRO A 187 -32.29 0.62 30.45
N PRO A 188 -32.50 1.88 30.88
CA PRO A 188 -31.81 2.44 32.03
C PRO A 188 -32.51 2.07 33.35
N GLY A 189 -31.70 1.76 34.35
CA GLY A 189 -31.93 2.16 35.74
C GLY A 189 -32.94 1.35 36.56
N ARG A 190 -32.43 0.74 37.63
CA ARG A 190 -32.92 1.06 38.98
C ARG A 190 -31.82 0.81 40.00
N ALA A 191 -31.37 1.91 40.59
CA ALA A 191 -30.59 1.91 41.82
C ALA A 191 -31.56 1.84 43.02
N ARG A 192 -31.24 0.92 43.94
CA ARG A 192 -31.30 1.06 45.42
C ARG A 192 -32.69 1.16 46.08
N PRO A 193 -32.83 0.94 47.41
CA PRO A 193 -31.82 0.82 48.48
C PRO A 193 -31.35 -0.61 48.79
#